data_AF-A0A959VUX6-F1
#
_entry.id   AF-A0A959VUX6-F1
#
_cell.length_a   1.000
_cell.length_b   1.000
_cell.length_c   1.000
_cell.angle_alpha   90.00
_cell.angle_beta   90.00
_cell.angle_gamma   90.00
#
_symmetry.space_group_name_H-M   'P 1'
#
loop_
_entity.id
_entity.type
_entity.pdbx_description
1 polymer ?
#
loop_
_entity_poly.entity_id
_entity_poly.type
_entity_poly.pdbx_seq_one_letter_code
_entity_poly.pdbx_strand_id
1 'polypeptide(L)'
;MIDPRLAEIGWHKDDQIAWGEAPREGQIPARVVGLHRNHIVDLLTVDGEIAGRPAGRMLQDRSTATAMPAVGDWVAALPDGTIQEILPRRSALARRSAADRDRIQILATNIDKAIVISSLNREHDPVRLERMVRLAQASGAEPVIGLSKSDLSDEARELQTRVEQAFPDVKVFVFSSQTGEGVDAVREFLEPGETVVMLGRSGVGKSTLANTLLGWERQKTALVRDTDDRGRHATTSRELFPLPGGALLIDTPGLRAPGSIEADDLIPGSAESDLTDERAREIERLAAYCRFRDCAHETEPDCAVNAAIEAGELPAR
;
A
#
# COMPACT_ATOMS: atom_id res chain seq x y z
N MET A 1 -5.44 -29.80 0.19
CA MET A 1 -4.94 -28.98 -0.92
C MET A 1 -5.68 -27.66 -0.86
N ILE A 2 -4.98 -26.54 -0.98
CA ILE A 2 -5.64 -25.23 -0.98
C ILE A 2 -6.47 -25.05 -2.25
N ASP A 3 -7.54 -24.26 -2.17
CA ASP A 3 -8.42 -24.02 -3.32
C ASP A 3 -7.72 -23.11 -4.34
N PRO A 4 -7.59 -23.52 -5.62
CA PRO A 4 -6.90 -22.73 -6.64
C PRO A 4 -7.57 -21.39 -6.93
N ARG A 5 -8.87 -21.23 -6.61
CA ARG A 5 -9.61 -19.96 -6.77
C ARG A 5 -9.06 -18.85 -5.87
N LEU A 6 -8.28 -19.19 -4.84
CA LEU A 6 -7.58 -18.19 -4.04
C LEU A 6 -6.65 -17.30 -4.88
N ALA A 7 -6.09 -17.82 -5.98
CA ALA A 7 -5.27 -17.03 -6.90
C ALA A 7 -6.04 -15.85 -7.51
N GLU A 8 -7.36 -16.01 -7.76
CA GLU A 8 -8.22 -14.95 -8.32
C GLU A 8 -8.35 -13.75 -7.38
N ILE A 9 -8.18 -13.98 -6.08
CA ILE A 9 -8.20 -12.95 -5.05
C ILE A 9 -6.79 -12.65 -4.52
N GLY A 10 -5.74 -13.01 -5.28
CA GLY A 10 -4.35 -12.63 -5.06
C GLY A 10 -3.58 -13.45 -4.04
N TRP A 11 -3.87 -14.76 -3.99
CA TRP A 11 -3.07 -15.72 -3.23
C TRP A 11 -1.87 -16.17 -4.04
N HIS A 12 -0.68 -16.01 -3.47
CA HIS A 12 0.59 -16.30 -4.12
C HIS A 12 1.26 -17.54 -3.55
N LYS A 13 2.36 -17.95 -4.20
CA LYS A 13 3.20 -19.06 -3.76
C LYS A 13 3.76 -18.83 -2.35
N ASP A 14 4.14 -17.60 -2.01
CA ASP A 14 4.67 -17.28 -0.67
C ASP A 14 3.59 -17.43 0.41
N ASP A 15 2.34 -17.06 0.08
CA ASP A 15 1.19 -17.26 0.97
C ASP A 15 0.95 -18.76 1.17
N GLN A 16 1.07 -19.56 0.10
CA GLN A 16 1.01 -21.03 0.18
C GLN A 16 2.13 -21.62 1.06
N ILE A 17 3.36 -21.10 0.95
CA ILE A 17 4.50 -21.54 1.77
C ILE A 17 4.23 -21.19 3.24
N ALA A 18 3.79 -19.97 3.53
CA ALA A 18 3.48 -19.52 4.89
C ALA A 18 2.28 -20.23 5.51
N TRP A 19 1.29 -20.59 4.70
CA TRP A 19 0.15 -21.40 5.11
C TRP A 19 0.58 -22.81 5.54
N GLY A 20 1.56 -23.38 4.82
CA GLY A 20 2.04 -24.74 4.98
C GLY A 20 1.27 -25.75 4.12
N GLU A 21 1.77 -26.99 4.08
CA GLU A 21 1.19 -28.06 3.26
C GLU A 21 -0.01 -28.77 3.92
N ALA A 22 -0.11 -28.69 5.26
CA ALA A 22 -1.18 -29.32 6.04
C ALA A 22 -2.31 -28.32 6.33
N PRO A 23 -3.59 -28.75 6.27
CA PRO A 23 -4.72 -27.93 6.72
C PRO A 23 -4.54 -27.56 8.18
N ARG A 24 -4.51 -26.26 8.48
CA ARG A 24 -4.60 -25.76 9.86
C ARG A 24 -5.98 -26.14 10.39
N GLU A 25 -6.05 -26.84 11.52
CA GLU A 25 -7.26 -27.51 12.00
C GLU A 25 -8.45 -26.54 12.06
N GLY A 26 -9.43 -26.74 11.18
CA GLY A 26 -10.64 -25.92 11.06
C GLY A 26 -10.43 -24.49 10.57
N GLN A 27 -9.24 -24.08 10.13
CA GLN A 27 -8.97 -22.72 9.65
C GLN A 27 -9.09 -22.63 8.12
N ILE A 28 -9.54 -21.47 7.66
CA ILE A 28 -9.68 -21.11 6.26
C ILE A 28 -8.81 -19.88 5.94
N PRO A 29 -8.16 -19.85 4.76
CA PRO A 29 -7.50 -18.65 4.28
C PRO A 29 -8.56 -17.62 3.90
N ALA A 30 -8.38 -16.38 4.34
CA ALA A 30 -9.25 -15.28 3.97
C ALA A 30 -8.43 -14.00 3.74
N ARG A 31 -8.89 -13.16 2.82
CA ARG A 31 -8.26 -11.89 2.50
C ARG A 31 -9.00 -10.75 3.15
N VAL A 32 -8.29 -9.84 3.81
CA VAL A 32 -8.90 -8.64 4.39
C VAL A 32 -9.20 -7.62 3.29
N VAL A 33 -10.49 -7.31 3.08
CA VAL A 33 -10.95 -6.41 2.01
C VAL A 33 -11.59 -5.12 2.50
N GLY A 34 -11.80 -4.99 3.81
CA GLY A 34 -12.37 -3.79 4.44
C GLY A 34 -12.16 -3.79 5.95
N LEU A 35 -12.04 -2.59 6.53
CA LEU A 35 -11.86 -2.39 7.95
C LEU A 35 -12.95 -1.46 8.49
N HIS A 36 -13.46 -1.78 9.68
CA HIS A 36 -14.53 -1.05 10.32
C HIS A 36 -14.16 -0.66 11.76
N ARG A 37 -15.04 0.14 12.38
CA ARG A 37 -14.97 0.45 13.81
C ARG A 37 -15.10 -0.83 14.64
N ASN A 38 -14.60 -0.79 15.87
CA ASN A 38 -14.65 -1.90 16.83
C ASN A 38 -14.03 -3.20 16.31
N HIS A 39 -12.99 -3.08 15.47
CA HIS A 39 -12.22 -4.23 14.94
C HIS A 39 -13.05 -5.22 14.11
N ILE A 40 -14.15 -4.76 13.53
CA ILE A 40 -14.87 -5.54 12.52
C ILE A 40 -14.07 -5.46 11.21
N VAL A 41 -13.92 -6.60 10.55
CA VAL A 41 -13.13 -6.76 9.33
C VAL A 41 -14.01 -7.45 8.28
N ASP A 42 -13.99 -6.98 7.04
CA ASP A 42 -14.59 -7.71 5.93
C ASP A 42 -13.54 -8.68 5.37
N LEU A 43 -13.85 -9.98 5.37
CA LEU A 43 -12.99 -11.06 4.92
C LEU A 43 -13.55 -11.67 3.63
N LEU A 44 -12.73 -11.74 2.59
CA LEU A 44 -13.05 -12.41 1.34
C LEU A 44 -12.45 -13.82 1.33
N THR A 45 -13.31 -14.82 1.18
CA THR A 45 -12.95 -16.23 1.02
C THR A 45 -13.32 -16.71 -0.38
N VAL A 46 -12.94 -17.93 -0.74
CA VAL A 46 -13.38 -18.55 -2.02
C VAL A 46 -14.88 -18.79 -2.11
N ASP A 47 -15.57 -18.82 -0.97
CA ASP A 47 -17.02 -19.03 -0.89
C ASP A 47 -17.79 -17.71 -0.71
N GLY A 48 -17.07 -16.59 -0.68
CA GLY A 48 -17.64 -15.24 -0.58
C GLY A 48 -17.15 -14.46 0.63
N GLU A 49 -17.81 -13.31 0.86
CA GLU A 49 -17.46 -12.39 1.93
C GLU A 49 -18.13 -12.76 3.25
N ILE A 50 -17.35 -12.73 4.33
CA ILE A 50 -17.81 -12.93 5.71
C ILE A 50 -17.33 -11.78 6.58
N ALA A 51 -18.10 -11.46 7.62
CA ALA A 51 -17.63 -10.55 8.65
C ALA A 51 -16.69 -11.29 9.60
N GLY A 52 -15.55 -10.68 9.92
CA GLY A 52 -14.54 -11.22 10.81
C GLY A 52 -14.15 -10.29 11.93
N ARG A 53 -13.45 -10.86 12.92
CA ARG A 53 -12.87 -10.13 14.05
C ARG A 53 -11.55 -10.77 14.49
N PRO A 54 -10.56 -9.97 14.93
CA PRO A 54 -9.36 -10.49 15.60
C PRO A 54 -9.72 -11.34 16.82
N ALA A 55 -9.05 -12.47 17.00
CA ALA A 55 -9.14 -13.24 18.23
C ALA A 55 -8.69 -12.41 19.44
N GLY A 56 -9.23 -12.71 20.62
CA GLY A 56 -8.98 -11.93 21.84
C GLY A 56 -7.49 -11.75 22.16
N ARG A 57 -6.63 -12.74 21.85
CA ARG A 57 -5.17 -12.66 22.01
C ARG A 57 -4.53 -11.53 21.19
N MET A 58 -5.02 -11.29 19.97
CA MET A 58 -4.52 -10.22 19.10
C MET A 58 -4.92 -8.83 19.63
N LEU A 59 -6.05 -8.75 20.31
CA LEU A 59 -6.52 -7.50 20.95
C LEU A 59 -5.76 -7.16 22.24
N GLN A 60 -5.01 -8.12 22.80
CA GLN A 60 -4.14 -7.88 23.96
C GLN A 60 -2.77 -7.36 23.53
N ASP A 61 -2.29 -7.75 22.35
CA ASP A 61 -0.99 -7.38 21.80
C ASP A 61 -1.02 -6.10 20.93
N ARG A 62 -1.84 -5.12 21.32
CA ARG A 62 -2.04 -3.87 20.55
C ARG A 62 -0.84 -2.94 20.54
N SER A 63 0.26 -3.35 21.17
CA SER A 63 1.48 -2.56 21.30
C SER A 63 2.21 -2.38 19.96
N THR A 64 2.03 -3.33 19.03
CA THR A 64 2.64 -3.28 17.70
C THR A 64 1.58 -3.02 16.63
N ALA A 65 1.86 -2.10 15.71
CA ALA A 65 0.98 -1.82 14.57
C ALA A 65 0.80 -3.06 13.67
N THR A 66 1.75 -3.98 13.74
CA THR A 66 1.80 -5.21 12.95
C THR A 66 0.86 -6.31 13.44
N ALA A 67 0.45 -6.29 14.72
CA ALA A 67 -0.42 -7.31 15.33
C ALA A 67 -1.92 -7.21 14.94
N MET A 68 -2.31 -6.11 14.28
CA MET A 68 -3.70 -5.88 13.85
C MET A 68 -3.87 -6.10 12.34
N PRO A 69 -5.02 -6.63 11.89
CA PRO A 69 -5.30 -6.79 10.47
C PRO A 69 -5.37 -5.45 9.73
N ALA A 70 -4.80 -5.44 8.53
CA ALA A 70 -4.81 -4.34 7.57
C ALA A 70 -5.42 -4.79 6.23
N VAL A 71 -5.89 -3.84 5.41
CA VAL A 71 -6.42 -4.16 4.07
C VAL A 71 -5.34 -4.80 3.20
N GLY A 72 -5.68 -5.92 2.58
CA GLY A 72 -4.76 -6.73 1.77
C GLY A 72 -4.14 -7.92 2.53
N ASP A 73 -4.26 -7.98 3.86
CA ASP A 73 -3.70 -9.07 4.65
C ASP A 73 -4.34 -10.40 4.27
N TRP A 74 -3.51 -11.43 4.21
CA TRP A 74 -3.94 -12.81 4.26
C TRP A 74 -4.02 -13.25 5.72
N VAL A 75 -5.12 -13.87 6.10
CA VAL A 75 -5.35 -14.34 7.46
C VAL A 75 -5.76 -15.80 7.49
N ALA A 76 -5.39 -16.48 8.57
CA ALA A 76 -5.98 -17.75 8.93
C ALA A 76 -7.16 -17.47 9.87
N ALA A 77 -8.37 -17.70 9.38
CA ALA A 77 -9.62 -17.46 10.10
C ALA A 77 -10.36 -18.76 10.38
N LEU A 78 -11.23 -18.78 11.39
CA LEU A 78 -12.24 -19.84 11.52
C LEU A 78 -13.44 -19.54 10.60
N PRO A 79 -14.30 -20.53 10.29
CA PRO A 79 -15.46 -20.33 9.43
C PRO A 79 -16.48 -19.31 9.96
N ASP A 80 -16.43 -19.01 11.27
CA ASP A 80 -17.23 -17.97 11.91
C ASP A 80 -16.65 -16.54 11.77
N GLY A 81 -15.51 -16.39 11.06
CA GLY A 81 -14.82 -15.13 10.84
C GLY A 81 -13.80 -14.75 11.93
N THR A 82 -13.58 -15.60 12.93
CA THR A 82 -12.57 -15.32 13.97
C THR A 82 -11.16 -15.45 13.39
N ILE A 83 -10.43 -14.34 13.29
CA ILE A 83 -9.06 -14.27 12.79
C ILE A 83 -8.11 -14.81 13.86
N GLN A 84 -7.43 -15.92 13.56
CA GLN A 84 -6.48 -16.57 14.44
C GLN A 84 -5.07 -16.03 14.26
N GLU A 85 -4.70 -15.71 13.01
CA GLU A 85 -3.35 -15.30 12.64
C GLU A 85 -3.38 -14.44 11.37
N ILE A 86 -2.44 -13.50 11.28
CA ILE A 86 -2.12 -12.77 10.05
C ILE A 86 -0.89 -13.43 9.44
N LEU A 87 -0.98 -13.83 8.18
CA LEU A 87 0.15 -14.40 7.46
C LEU A 87 1.23 -13.33 7.21
N PRO A 88 2.49 -13.73 7.00
CA PRO A 88 3.57 -12.81 6.68
C PRO A 88 3.21 -11.90 5.50
N ARG A 89 3.45 -10.59 5.68
CA ARG A 89 3.21 -9.58 4.64
C ARG A 89 4.39 -9.56 3.66
N ARG A 90 4.12 -9.67 2.36
CA ARG A 90 5.16 -9.51 1.33
C ARG A 90 5.55 -8.05 1.12
N SER A 91 4.57 -7.17 1.27
CA SER A 91 4.74 -5.73 1.15
C SER A 91 3.76 -5.01 2.06
N ALA A 92 4.11 -3.78 2.45
CA ALA A 92 3.26 -2.97 3.31
C ALA A 92 3.55 -1.48 3.15
N LEU A 93 2.49 -0.70 3.00
CA LEU A 93 2.51 0.75 3.13
C LEU A 93 1.88 1.15 4.44
N ALA A 94 2.59 2.01 5.17
CA ALA A 94 2.14 2.52 6.45
C ALA A 94 2.28 4.04 6.52
N ARG A 95 1.74 4.60 7.60
CA ARG A 95 1.80 6.02 7.90
C ARG A 95 1.99 6.23 9.40
N ARG A 96 2.70 7.28 9.78
CA ARG A 96 2.71 7.77 11.16
C ARG A 96 1.41 8.51 11.47
N SER A 97 0.79 8.19 12.61
CA SER A 97 -0.43 8.87 13.04
C SER A 97 -0.13 10.35 13.33
N ALA A 98 -0.97 11.25 12.79
CA ALA A 98 -0.84 12.68 13.03
C ALA A 98 -1.09 13.05 14.50
N ALA A 99 -1.91 12.26 15.20
CA ALA A 99 -2.22 12.46 16.62
C ALA A 99 -1.17 11.87 17.57
N ASP A 100 -0.38 10.92 17.07
CA ASP A 100 0.62 10.19 17.84
C ASP A 100 1.71 9.71 16.87
N ARG A 101 2.81 10.47 16.79
CA ARG A 101 3.89 10.19 15.83
C ARG A 101 4.59 8.86 16.10
N ASP A 102 4.45 8.32 17.32
CA ASP A 102 4.99 7.03 17.69
C ASP A 102 4.10 5.87 17.25
N ARG A 103 2.87 6.16 16.83
CA ARG A 103 1.93 5.15 16.36
C ARG A 103 1.92 5.04 14.85
N ILE A 104 2.38 3.89 14.36
CA ILE A 104 2.28 3.51 12.96
C ILE A 104 0.89 2.93 12.68
N GLN A 105 0.33 3.28 11.52
CA GLN A 105 -0.88 2.68 10.97
C GLN A 105 -0.56 2.09 9.60
N ILE A 106 -0.75 0.77 9.47
CA ILE A 106 -0.65 0.08 8.18
C ILE A 106 -1.90 0.42 7.36
N LEU A 107 -1.68 0.88 6.13
CA LEU A 107 -2.73 1.32 5.21
C LEU A 107 -3.11 0.26 4.19
N ALA A 108 -2.12 -0.49 3.70
CA ALA A 108 -2.29 -1.53 2.68
C ALA A 108 -1.14 -2.53 2.73
N THR A 109 -1.42 -3.80 2.45
CA THR A 109 -0.44 -4.90 2.50
C THR A 109 -0.62 -5.86 1.33
N ASN A 110 0.40 -6.68 1.07
CA ASN A 110 0.43 -7.65 -0.03
C ASN A 110 0.07 -7.00 -1.38
N ILE A 111 0.68 -5.83 -1.58
CA ILE A 111 0.68 -5.01 -2.79
C ILE A 111 1.73 -5.59 -3.72
N ASP A 112 1.32 -5.95 -4.93
CA ASP A 112 2.22 -6.42 -5.98
C ASP A 112 2.79 -5.20 -6.75
N LYS A 113 1.94 -4.22 -7.10
CA LYS A 113 2.34 -3.01 -7.84
C LYS A 113 1.87 -1.71 -7.18
N ALA A 114 2.74 -0.71 -7.13
CA ALA A 114 2.42 0.64 -6.66
C ALA A 114 2.57 1.67 -7.79
N ILE A 115 1.43 2.14 -8.31
CA ILE A 115 1.39 3.13 -9.39
C ILE A 115 1.58 4.53 -8.80
N VAL A 116 2.77 5.10 -8.97
CA VAL A 116 3.15 6.47 -8.60
C VAL A 116 2.68 7.43 -9.68
N ILE A 117 1.59 8.13 -9.40
CA ILE A 117 0.93 9.04 -10.34
C ILE A 117 1.45 10.47 -10.17
N SER A 118 1.95 11.03 -11.27
CA SER A 118 2.34 12.42 -11.41
C SER A 118 1.53 13.07 -12.54
N SER A 119 1.16 14.34 -12.38
CA SER A 119 0.26 15.04 -13.29
C SER A 119 1.04 15.91 -14.26
N LEU A 120 0.78 15.79 -15.56
CA LEU A 120 1.42 16.60 -16.61
C LEU A 120 0.94 18.06 -16.66
N ASN A 121 -0.16 18.37 -15.96
CA ASN A 121 -0.75 19.71 -15.94
C ASN A 121 -0.25 20.63 -14.79
N ARG A 122 0.72 20.16 -14.00
CA ARG A 122 1.32 20.90 -12.88
C ARG A 122 2.83 20.82 -13.02
N GLU A 123 3.55 21.74 -12.35
CA GLU A 123 5.00 21.67 -12.25
C GLU A 123 5.42 20.26 -11.80
N HIS A 124 6.10 19.57 -12.71
CA HIS A 124 6.67 18.26 -12.44
C HIS A 124 7.72 18.42 -11.34
N ASP A 125 7.63 17.58 -10.31
CA ASP A 125 8.53 17.56 -9.17
C ASP A 125 9.33 16.25 -9.19
N PRO A 126 10.52 16.23 -9.82
CA PRO A 126 11.36 15.04 -9.93
C PRO A 126 11.76 14.46 -8.58
N VAL A 127 12.04 15.33 -7.60
CA VAL A 127 12.49 14.92 -6.26
C VAL A 127 11.39 14.15 -5.55
N ARG A 128 10.15 14.65 -5.64
CA ARG A 128 9.00 13.94 -5.07
C ARG A 128 8.73 12.63 -5.80
N LEU A 129 8.80 12.62 -7.13
CA LEU A 129 8.61 11.40 -7.93
C LEU A 129 9.64 10.33 -7.51
N GLU A 130 10.92 10.69 -7.45
CA GLU A 130 11.99 9.80 -7.03
C GLU A 130 11.74 9.22 -5.65
N ARG A 131 11.39 10.07 -4.69
CA ARG A 131 11.10 9.62 -3.33
C ARG A 131 9.94 8.64 -3.27
N MET A 132 8.88 8.88 -4.03
CA MET A 132 7.71 8.00 -4.05
C MET A 132 8.00 6.65 -4.72
N VAL A 133 8.82 6.64 -5.77
CA VAL A 133 9.33 5.41 -6.39
C VAL A 133 10.16 4.61 -5.38
N ARG A 134 11.08 5.27 -4.66
CA ARG A 134 11.87 4.63 -3.60
C ARG A 134 11.00 4.09 -2.46
N LEU A 135 9.96 4.83 -2.06
CA LEU A 135 8.99 4.37 -1.06
C LEU A 135 8.26 3.10 -1.52
N ALA A 136 7.80 3.05 -2.77
CA ALA A 136 7.17 1.87 -3.33
C ALA A 136 8.12 0.66 -3.29
N GLN A 137 9.36 0.83 -3.73
CA GLN A 137 10.39 -0.22 -3.66
C GLN A 137 10.64 -0.68 -2.22
N ALA A 138 10.86 0.25 -1.29
CA ALA A 138 11.10 -0.05 0.11
C ALA A 138 9.90 -0.70 0.81
N SER A 139 8.68 -0.50 0.30
CA SER A 139 7.48 -1.18 0.78
C SER A 139 7.41 -2.65 0.37
N GLY A 140 8.25 -3.10 -0.57
CA GLY A 140 8.22 -4.43 -1.18
C GLY A 140 7.34 -4.54 -2.44
N ALA A 141 6.73 -3.45 -2.90
CA ALA A 141 5.91 -3.42 -4.12
C ALA A 141 6.74 -3.00 -5.35
N GLU A 142 6.37 -3.50 -6.52
CA GLU A 142 6.95 -3.06 -7.79
C GLU A 142 6.50 -1.62 -8.09
N PRO A 143 7.42 -0.65 -8.25
CA PRO A 143 7.03 0.71 -8.64
C PRO A 143 6.62 0.76 -10.11
N VAL A 144 5.58 1.53 -10.40
CA VAL A 144 5.15 1.87 -11.76
C VAL A 144 4.88 3.37 -11.80
N ILE A 145 5.31 4.07 -12.84
CA ILE A 145 5.07 5.51 -12.96
C ILE A 145 3.90 5.77 -13.92
N GLY A 146 2.94 6.57 -13.46
CA GLY A 146 1.82 7.04 -14.26
C GLY A 146 1.85 8.55 -14.46
N LEU A 147 2.14 9.01 -15.67
CA LEU A 147 2.05 10.41 -16.09
C LEU A 147 0.63 10.71 -16.60
N SER A 148 -0.19 11.30 -15.74
CA SER A 148 -1.60 11.53 -15.99
C SER A 148 -1.86 12.89 -16.65
N LYS A 149 -3.08 13.04 -17.19
CA LYS A 149 -3.60 14.26 -17.84
C LYS A 149 -2.76 14.69 -19.04
N SER A 150 -2.38 13.73 -19.87
CA SER A 150 -1.67 13.98 -21.13
C SER A 150 -2.44 14.91 -22.07
N ASP A 151 -3.76 14.98 -21.95
CA ASP A 151 -4.63 15.90 -22.69
C ASP A 151 -4.39 17.38 -22.39
N LEU A 152 -3.67 17.69 -21.30
CA LEU A 152 -3.39 19.07 -20.85
C LEU A 152 -1.92 19.48 -21.05
N SER A 153 -1.11 18.70 -21.77
CA SER A 153 0.32 18.96 -21.95
C SER A 153 0.79 18.64 -23.36
N ASP A 154 1.31 19.66 -24.05
CA ASP A 154 1.96 19.49 -25.36
C ASP A 154 3.35 18.84 -25.25
N GLU A 155 3.93 18.80 -24.04
CA GLU A 155 5.28 18.31 -23.74
C GLU A 155 5.29 16.87 -23.16
N ALA A 156 4.16 16.17 -23.20
CA ALA A 156 3.99 14.86 -22.56
C ALA A 156 5.09 13.84 -22.96
N ARG A 157 5.48 13.82 -24.25
CA ARG A 157 6.53 12.92 -24.77
C ARG A 157 7.93 13.26 -24.27
N GLU A 158 8.24 14.54 -24.18
CA GLU A 158 9.55 15.00 -23.69
C GLU A 158 9.71 14.66 -22.21
N LEU A 159 8.65 14.90 -21.41
CA LEU A 159 8.67 14.53 -20.01
C LEU A 159 8.72 13.02 -19.80
N GLN A 160 7.96 12.24 -20.59
CA GLN A 160 8.05 10.79 -20.57
C GLN A 160 9.49 10.32 -20.78
N THR A 161 10.16 10.82 -21.83
CA THR A 161 11.54 10.46 -22.14
C THR A 161 12.48 10.78 -20.98
N ARG A 162 12.33 11.95 -20.36
CA ARG A 162 13.13 12.36 -19.19
C ARG A 162 12.91 11.45 -17.98
N VAL A 163 11.66 11.06 -17.73
CA VAL A 163 11.29 10.16 -16.62
C VAL A 163 11.82 8.75 -16.87
N GLU A 164 11.69 8.23 -18.09
CA GLU A 164 12.25 6.92 -18.48
C GLU A 164 13.78 6.90 -18.35
N GLN A 165 14.46 8.00 -18.68
CA GLN A 165 15.91 8.13 -18.48
C GLN A 165 16.30 8.17 -16.99
N ALA A 166 15.48 8.80 -16.14
CA ALA A 166 15.72 8.87 -14.70
C ALA A 166 15.42 7.54 -13.99
N PHE A 167 14.48 6.75 -14.52
CA PHE A 167 14.04 5.49 -13.94
C PHE A 167 14.04 4.36 -14.99
N PRO A 168 15.22 3.91 -15.45
CA PRO A 168 15.34 2.98 -16.58
C PRO A 168 14.68 1.62 -16.34
N ASP A 169 14.60 1.18 -15.08
CA ASP A 169 14.02 -0.10 -14.67
C ASP A 169 12.55 0.00 -14.22
N VAL A 170 11.94 1.18 -14.34
CA VAL A 170 10.56 1.42 -13.88
C VAL A 170 9.66 1.66 -15.08
N LYS A 171 8.57 0.89 -15.16
CA LYS A 171 7.59 1.07 -16.24
C LYS A 171 6.92 2.44 -16.15
N VAL A 172 6.91 3.19 -17.25
CA VAL A 172 6.25 4.49 -17.36
C VAL A 172 5.04 4.38 -18.29
N PHE A 173 3.89 4.89 -17.84
CA PHE A 173 2.69 5.06 -18.65
C PHE A 173 2.36 6.54 -18.77
N VAL A 174 1.96 6.97 -19.97
CA VAL A 174 1.35 8.29 -20.21
C VAL A 174 -0.11 8.06 -20.52
N PHE A 175 -1.01 8.75 -19.83
CA PHE A 175 -2.44 8.56 -20.04
C PHE A 175 -3.27 9.80 -19.71
N SER A 176 -4.47 9.84 -20.27
CA SER A 176 -5.55 10.70 -19.81
C SER A 176 -6.76 9.86 -19.45
N SER A 177 -7.14 9.86 -18.18
CA SER A 177 -8.38 9.22 -17.75
C SER A 177 -9.62 9.95 -18.26
N GLN A 178 -9.50 11.23 -18.67
CA GLN A 178 -10.61 12.01 -19.21
C GLN A 178 -10.91 11.64 -20.66
N THR A 179 -9.88 11.44 -21.49
CA THR A 179 -10.08 11.02 -22.89
C THR A 179 -10.08 9.51 -23.06
N GLY A 180 -9.56 8.77 -22.08
CA GLY A 180 -9.33 7.32 -22.14
C GLY A 180 -8.00 6.94 -22.80
N GLU A 181 -7.27 7.90 -23.37
CA GLU A 181 -6.00 7.65 -24.05
C GLU A 181 -4.96 7.06 -23.07
N GLY A 182 -4.29 5.99 -23.49
CA GLY A 182 -3.23 5.33 -22.70
C GLY A 182 -3.73 4.52 -21.49
N VAL A 183 -5.00 4.60 -21.11
CA VAL A 183 -5.55 3.87 -19.97
C VAL A 183 -5.62 2.37 -20.23
N ASP A 184 -5.87 1.95 -21.47
CA ASP A 184 -5.90 0.53 -21.83
C ASP A 184 -4.52 -0.12 -21.65
N ALA A 185 -3.43 0.59 -21.93
CA ALA A 185 -2.08 0.08 -21.67
C ALA A 185 -1.81 -0.13 -20.17
N VAL A 186 -2.35 0.75 -19.30
CA VAL A 186 -2.31 0.54 -17.85
C VAL A 186 -3.12 -0.70 -17.47
N ARG A 187 -4.30 -0.88 -18.06
CA ARG A 187 -5.19 -2.02 -17.78
C ARG A 187 -4.56 -3.36 -18.19
N GLU A 188 -3.96 -3.42 -19.37
CA GLU A 188 -3.31 -4.62 -19.92
C GLU A 188 -2.05 -5.01 -19.15
N PHE A 189 -1.41 -4.06 -18.46
CA PHE A 189 -0.23 -4.32 -17.63
C PHE A 189 -0.55 -4.95 -16.27
N LEU A 190 -1.80 -4.84 -15.81
CA LEU A 190 -2.23 -5.42 -14.54
C LEU A 190 -2.70 -6.85 -14.78
N GLU A 191 -2.01 -7.81 -14.18
CA GLU A 191 -2.31 -9.23 -14.34
C GLU A 191 -3.40 -9.69 -13.36
N PRO A 192 -4.20 -10.72 -13.71
CA PRO A 192 -5.18 -11.28 -12.80
C PRO A 192 -4.57 -11.71 -11.46
N GLY A 193 -5.22 -11.38 -10.34
CA GLY A 193 -4.75 -11.68 -8.99
C GLY A 193 -3.74 -10.67 -8.42
N GLU A 194 -3.16 -9.79 -9.25
CA GLU A 194 -2.25 -8.77 -8.75
C GLU A 194 -2.97 -7.69 -7.95
N THR A 195 -2.33 -7.24 -6.88
CA THR A 195 -2.86 -6.23 -5.98
C THR A 195 -2.14 -4.91 -6.21
N VAL A 196 -2.91 -3.85 -6.45
CA VAL A 196 -2.41 -2.57 -6.89
C VAL A 196 -2.84 -1.46 -5.96
N VAL A 197 -1.95 -0.51 -5.70
CA VAL A 197 -2.26 0.77 -5.05
C VAL A 197 -1.88 1.93 -5.95
N MET A 198 -2.53 3.07 -5.75
CA MET A 198 -2.17 4.32 -6.41
C MET A 198 -1.61 5.32 -5.42
N LEU A 199 -0.41 5.82 -5.69
CA LEU A 199 0.30 6.81 -4.89
C LEU A 199 0.38 8.12 -5.65
N GLY A 200 0.35 9.25 -4.95
CA GLY A 200 0.51 10.56 -5.60
C GLY A 200 -0.20 11.66 -4.82
N ARG A 201 0.07 12.91 -5.17
CA ARG A 201 -0.58 14.05 -4.52
C ARG A 201 -2.09 14.06 -4.75
N SER A 202 -2.83 14.81 -3.94
CA SER A 202 -4.23 15.08 -4.25
C SER A 202 -4.37 15.83 -5.58
N GLY A 203 -5.37 15.46 -6.39
CA GLY A 203 -5.65 16.11 -7.66
C GLY A 203 -4.78 15.69 -8.85
N VAL A 204 -3.87 14.72 -8.70
CA VAL A 204 -3.07 14.17 -9.82
C VAL A 204 -3.82 13.14 -10.66
N GLY A 205 -5.09 12.86 -10.35
CA GLY A 205 -5.92 11.94 -11.16
C GLY A 205 -6.00 10.49 -10.66
N LYS A 206 -5.52 10.16 -9.45
CA LYS A 206 -5.63 8.81 -8.87
C LYS A 206 -7.07 8.28 -8.86
N SER A 207 -8.00 9.03 -8.25
CA SER A 207 -9.40 8.62 -8.16
C SER A 207 -10.09 8.56 -9.53
N THR A 208 -9.68 9.41 -10.48
CA THR A 208 -10.18 9.35 -11.85
C THR A 208 -9.73 8.05 -12.50
N LEU A 209 -8.43 7.74 -12.47
CA LEU A 209 -7.91 6.46 -12.99
C LEU A 209 -8.56 5.25 -12.32
N ALA A 210 -8.69 5.26 -10.98
CA ALA A 210 -9.39 4.21 -10.24
C ALA A 210 -10.81 3.98 -10.78
N ASN A 211 -11.60 5.04 -10.93
CA ASN A 211 -12.96 4.94 -11.46
C ASN A 211 -12.99 4.45 -12.91
N THR A 212 -12.04 4.87 -13.75
CA THR A 212 -11.94 4.42 -15.14
C THR A 212 -11.57 2.93 -15.23
N LEU A 213 -10.63 2.47 -14.40
CA LEU A 213 -10.23 1.05 -14.32
C LEU A 213 -11.36 0.18 -13.77
N LEU A 214 -12.08 0.64 -12.74
CA LEU A 214 -13.26 -0.04 -12.18
C LEU A 214 -14.46 -0.04 -13.14
N GLY A 215 -14.42 0.75 -14.21
CA GLY A 215 -15.55 0.93 -15.13
C GLY A 215 -16.72 1.72 -14.52
N TRP A 216 -16.53 2.36 -13.37
CA TRP A 216 -17.56 3.17 -12.70
C TRP A 216 -17.91 4.43 -13.48
N GLU A 217 -16.98 4.99 -14.26
CA GLU A 217 -17.31 6.09 -15.18
C GLU A 217 -18.30 5.65 -16.26
N ARG A 218 -18.13 4.43 -16.82
CA ARG A 218 -19.11 3.84 -17.75
C ARG A 218 -20.46 3.66 -17.08
N GLN A 219 -20.49 3.23 -15.81
CA GLN A 219 -21.74 3.12 -15.03
C GLN A 219 -22.40 4.47 -14.77
N LYS A 220 -21.66 5.53 -14.40
CA LYS A 220 -22.23 6.89 -14.25
C LYS A 220 -22.80 7.41 -15.56
N THR A 221 -22.12 7.23 -16.70
CA THR A 221 -22.67 7.61 -18.01
C THR A 221 -23.87 6.77 -18.45
N ALA A 222 -23.94 5.50 -18.04
CA ALA A 222 -25.08 4.62 -18.32
C ALA A 222 -26.28 4.94 -17.41
N LEU A 223 -26.06 5.26 -16.13
CA LEU A 223 -27.09 5.63 -15.16
C LEU A 223 -27.72 7.00 -15.47
N VAL A 224 -26.97 7.93 -16.07
CA VAL A 224 -27.55 9.22 -16.55
C VAL A 224 -28.47 9.00 -17.77
N ARG A 225 -28.41 7.84 -18.44
CA ARG A 225 -29.33 7.46 -19.52
C ARG A 225 -30.55 6.67 -19.04
N ASP A 226 -30.61 6.29 -17.78
CA ASP A 226 -31.69 5.49 -17.21
C ASP A 226 -32.11 6.08 -15.86
N THR A 227 -32.72 7.26 -15.91
CA THR A 227 -33.41 7.82 -14.75
C THR A 227 -34.73 7.10 -14.56
N ASP A 228 -34.78 6.18 -13.60
CA ASP A 228 -35.91 6.09 -12.70
C ASP A 228 -35.53 5.53 -11.32
N ASP A 229 -36.23 6.07 -10.34
CA ASP A 229 -36.09 5.90 -8.89
C ASP A 229 -35.98 4.43 -8.41
N ARG A 230 -34.87 4.13 -7.73
CA ARG A 230 -34.77 3.45 -6.41
C ARG A 230 -33.47 2.64 -6.30
N GLY A 231 -32.58 3.07 -5.40
CA GLY A 231 -31.48 2.22 -4.96
C GLY A 231 -30.48 2.96 -4.11
N ARG A 232 -30.68 2.93 -2.79
CA ARG A 232 -29.72 3.37 -1.77
C ARG A 232 -28.30 2.94 -2.17
N HIS A 233 -27.44 3.90 -2.49
CA HIS A 233 -26.00 3.68 -2.47
C HIS A 233 -25.62 3.32 -1.04
N ALA A 234 -25.41 2.02 -0.79
CA ALA A 234 -24.72 1.56 0.41
C ALA A 234 -23.33 2.20 0.39
N THR A 235 -23.10 3.17 1.27
CA THR A 235 -21.82 3.85 1.42
C THR A 235 -20.77 2.79 1.77
N THR A 236 -19.92 2.47 0.78
CA THR A 236 -19.05 1.30 0.71
C THR A 236 -17.92 1.35 1.75
N SER A 237 -17.92 0.40 2.69
CA SER A 237 -16.81 0.10 3.61
C SER A 237 -15.68 -0.74 2.99
N ARG A 238 -15.92 -1.25 1.77
CA ARG A 238 -14.96 -2.05 1.02
C ARG A 238 -13.82 -1.15 0.54
N GLU A 239 -12.59 -1.59 0.76
CA GLU A 239 -11.37 -0.85 0.41
C GLU A 239 -10.48 -1.61 -0.59
N LEU A 240 -10.77 -2.88 -0.86
CA LEU A 240 -10.14 -3.69 -1.92
C LEU A 240 -11.19 -4.12 -2.95
N PHE A 241 -10.98 -3.74 -4.21
CA PHE A 241 -11.94 -3.89 -5.30
C PHE A 241 -11.40 -4.75 -6.44
N PRO A 242 -12.15 -5.76 -6.92
CA PRO A 242 -11.78 -6.46 -8.15
C PRO A 242 -11.97 -5.55 -9.37
N LEU A 243 -10.96 -5.51 -10.22
CA LEU A 243 -10.98 -4.86 -11.52
C LEU A 243 -11.55 -5.83 -12.58
N PRO A 244 -12.14 -5.33 -13.68
CA PRO A 244 -12.64 -6.19 -14.76
C PRO A 244 -11.60 -7.14 -15.38
N GLY A 245 -10.32 -6.78 -15.29
CA GLY A 245 -9.20 -7.61 -15.76
C GLY A 245 -8.72 -8.66 -14.76
N GLY A 246 -9.33 -8.78 -13.58
CA GLY A 246 -8.96 -9.76 -12.55
C GLY A 246 -7.91 -9.27 -11.54
N ALA A 247 -7.22 -8.16 -11.82
CA ALA A 247 -6.40 -7.48 -10.82
C ALA A 247 -7.27 -6.86 -9.69
N LEU A 248 -6.66 -6.47 -8.59
CA LEU A 248 -7.30 -5.99 -7.37
C LEU A 248 -6.77 -4.60 -7.05
N LEU A 249 -7.65 -3.63 -6.84
CA LEU A 249 -7.29 -2.26 -6.48
C LEU A 249 -7.58 -2.01 -5.01
N ILE A 250 -6.55 -1.67 -4.23
CA ILE A 250 -6.73 -1.14 -2.89
C ILE A 250 -6.85 0.39 -2.98
N ASP A 251 -7.94 0.92 -2.44
CA ASP A 251 -8.23 2.34 -2.41
C ASP A 251 -8.82 2.76 -1.06
N THR A 252 -7.93 2.85 -0.07
CA THR A 252 -8.28 3.21 1.31
C THR A 252 -8.43 4.73 1.48
N PRO A 253 -9.29 5.23 2.39
CA PRO A 253 -9.37 6.66 2.71
C PRO A 253 -8.01 7.25 3.12
N GLY A 254 -7.17 6.45 3.77
CA GLY A 254 -5.80 6.80 4.13
C GLY A 254 -4.91 7.13 2.93
N LEU A 255 -5.22 6.60 1.74
CA LEU A 255 -4.60 6.91 0.44
C LEU A 255 -5.32 8.04 -0.34
N ARG A 256 -6.54 8.43 0.08
CA ARG A 256 -7.44 9.39 -0.60
C ARG A 256 -7.56 10.77 0.06
N ALA A 257 -7.17 10.94 1.32
CA ALA A 257 -7.71 12.03 2.14
C ALA A 257 -7.32 13.47 1.66
N PRO A 258 -8.28 14.42 1.66
CA PRO A 258 -8.04 15.80 1.22
C PRO A 258 -7.08 16.51 2.19
N GLY A 259 -6.04 17.15 1.63
CA GLY A 259 -4.96 17.78 2.40
C GLY A 259 -3.96 16.82 3.03
N SER A 260 -4.08 15.51 2.80
CA SER A 260 -3.23 14.50 3.44
C SER A 260 -2.52 13.62 2.40
N ILE A 261 -1.26 13.30 2.74
CA ILE A 261 -0.23 12.65 1.92
C ILE A 261 0.49 13.60 0.95
N GLU A 262 1.37 14.40 1.54
CA GLU A 262 2.70 14.57 0.93
C GLU A 262 3.46 13.25 1.09
N ALA A 263 4.45 12.99 0.23
CA ALA A 263 5.32 11.80 0.35
C ALA A 263 6.01 11.68 1.73
N ASP A 264 5.92 12.72 2.56
CA ASP A 264 6.43 12.84 3.93
C ASP A 264 5.74 11.98 4.98
N ASP A 265 4.47 11.64 4.81
CA ASP A 265 3.71 10.94 5.86
C ASP A 265 3.70 9.41 5.67
N LEU A 266 4.02 8.93 4.46
CA LEU A 266 4.07 7.51 4.15
C LEU A 266 5.45 6.94 4.46
N ILE A 267 5.45 5.75 5.06
CA ILE A 267 6.64 4.98 5.36
C ILE A 267 6.46 3.53 4.91
N PRO A 268 7.55 2.80 4.62
CA PRO A 268 7.49 1.35 4.50
C PRO A 268 6.91 0.74 5.78
N GLY A 269 6.01 -0.23 5.66
CA GLY A 269 5.37 -0.92 6.77
C GLY A 269 5.92 -2.33 7.03
N SER A 270 7.08 -2.67 6.49
CA SER A 270 7.74 -3.96 6.70
C SER A 270 8.23 -4.07 8.15
N ALA A 271 8.32 -5.28 8.71
CA ALA A 271 8.73 -5.52 10.10
C ALA A 271 10.12 -4.95 10.47
N GLU A 272 10.96 -4.66 9.47
CA GLU A 272 12.20 -3.93 9.66
C GLU A 272 11.96 -2.49 10.14
N SER A 273 10.82 -1.86 9.85
CA SER A 273 10.51 -0.51 10.33
C SER A 273 10.47 -0.43 11.86
N ASP A 274 9.96 -1.47 12.52
CA ASP A 274 9.90 -1.54 13.98
C ASP A 274 11.31 -1.69 14.59
N LEU A 275 12.19 -2.47 13.94
CA LEU A 275 13.60 -2.64 14.33
C LEU A 275 14.45 -1.39 14.02
N THR A 276 14.17 -0.71 12.91
CA THR A 276 14.83 0.55 12.55
C THR A 276 14.34 1.71 13.40
N ASP A 277 13.10 1.71 13.89
CA ASP A 277 12.60 2.80 14.74
C ASP A 277 13.18 2.71 16.16
N GLU A 278 13.35 1.52 16.75
CA GLU A 278 14.09 1.38 18.02
C GLU A 278 15.57 1.74 17.83
N ARG A 279 16.19 1.24 16.75
CA ARG A 279 17.60 1.54 16.45
C ARG A 279 17.82 3.02 16.11
N ALA A 280 16.93 3.66 15.37
CA ALA A 280 17.01 5.08 15.03
C ALA A 280 16.75 5.96 16.25
N ARG A 281 15.79 5.61 17.11
CA ARG A 281 15.58 6.28 18.40
C ARG A 281 16.80 6.11 19.31
N GLU A 282 17.44 4.95 19.30
CA GLU A 282 18.67 4.73 20.06
C GLU A 282 19.83 5.54 19.51
N ILE A 283 20.00 5.59 18.19
CA ILE A 283 20.98 6.46 17.53
C ILE A 283 20.70 7.94 17.85
N GLU A 284 19.44 8.39 17.83
CA GLU A 284 19.07 9.77 18.16
C GLU A 284 19.33 10.10 19.64
N ARG A 285 19.03 9.17 20.56
CA ARG A 285 19.37 9.30 21.99
C ARG A 285 20.88 9.38 22.21
N LEU A 286 21.65 8.51 21.55
CA LEU A 286 23.10 8.49 21.64
C LEU A 286 23.73 9.72 20.98
N ALA A 287 23.18 10.20 19.87
CA ALA A 287 23.64 11.39 19.17
C ALA A 287 23.57 12.65 20.05
N ALA A 288 22.65 12.72 21.01
CA ALA A 288 22.59 13.80 22.00
C ALA A 288 23.84 13.89 22.91
N TYR A 289 24.60 12.81 23.02
CA TYR A 289 25.84 12.72 23.78
C TYR A 289 27.10 12.83 22.91
N CYS A 290 26.96 12.99 21.59
CA CYS A 290 28.10 13.26 20.73
C CYS A 290 28.71 14.62 21.05
N ARG A 291 30.04 14.70 20.94
CA ARG A 291 30.79 15.94 21.12
C ARG A 291 30.36 17.05 20.15
N PHE A 292 30.01 16.67 18.91
CA PHE A 292 29.62 17.58 17.84
C PHE A 292 28.13 17.46 17.54
N ARG A 293 27.46 18.60 17.32
CA ARG A 293 26.02 18.66 17.00
C ARG A 293 25.68 18.16 15.60
N ASP A 294 26.65 18.16 14.71
CA ASP A 294 26.59 17.76 13.30
C ASP A 294 27.39 16.47 13.03
N CYS A 295 27.60 15.65 14.06
CA CYS A 295 28.28 14.37 13.94
C CYS A 295 27.54 13.45 12.96
N ALA A 296 28.23 12.99 11.90
CA ALA A 296 27.72 12.05 10.91
C ALA A 296 27.87 10.58 11.33
N HIS A 297 28.52 10.34 12.48
CA HIS A 297 28.74 9.02 13.07
C HIS A 297 29.56 8.07 12.18
N GLU A 298 30.61 8.60 11.54
CA GLU A 298 31.47 7.83 10.63
C GLU A 298 32.89 7.73 11.18
N THR A 299 33.57 8.87 11.33
CA THR A 299 34.98 8.92 11.73
C THR A 299 35.26 9.94 12.84
N GLU A 300 34.22 10.60 13.33
CA GLU A 300 34.36 11.67 14.30
C GLU A 300 34.87 11.15 15.65
N PRO A 301 35.87 11.83 16.24
CA PRO A 301 36.34 11.49 17.58
C PRO A 301 35.26 11.80 18.61
N ASP A 302 35.19 10.98 19.66
CA ASP A 302 34.21 11.11 20.75
C ASP A 302 32.73 10.99 20.28
N CYS A 303 32.48 10.15 19.28
CA CYS A 303 31.13 9.81 18.82
C CYS A 303 30.49 8.76 19.74
N ALA A 304 29.43 9.15 20.46
CA ALA A 304 28.72 8.26 21.37
C ALA A 304 28.04 7.08 20.65
N VAL A 305 27.61 7.27 19.39
CA VAL A 305 27.04 6.20 18.57
C VAL A 305 28.10 5.14 18.22
N ASN A 306 29.30 5.56 17.80
CA ASN A 306 30.39 4.62 17.50
C ASN A 306 30.91 3.91 18.75
N ALA A 307 30.96 4.61 19.89
CA ALA A 307 31.32 4.01 21.17
C ALA A 307 30.34 2.89 21.58
N ALA A 308 29.02 3.11 21.39
CA ALA A 308 28.00 2.09 21.64
C ALA A 308 28.14 0.89 20.68
N ILE A 309 28.56 1.12 19.43
CA ILE A 309 28.85 0.05 18.47
C ILE A 309 30.07 -0.77 18.91
N GLU A 310 31.15 -0.11 19.31
CA GLU A 310 32.37 -0.77 19.79
C GLU A 310 32.14 -1.56 21.10
N ALA A 311 31.25 -1.07 21.97
CA ALA A 311 30.85 -1.75 23.20
C ALA A 311 29.88 -2.93 22.95
N GLY A 312 29.38 -3.10 21.73
CA GLY A 312 28.39 -4.13 21.39
C GLY A 312 26.98 -3.84 21.91
N GLU A 313 26.72 -2.62 22.38
CA GLU A 313 25.40 -2.15 22.84
C GLU A 313 24.51 -1.76 21.66
N LEU A 314 25.12 -1.37 20.53
CA LEU A 314 24.46 -1.17 19.25
C LEU A 314 25.10 -2.11 18.21
N PRO A 315 24.33 -2.89 17.43
CA PRO A 315 24.91 -3.70 16.36
C PRO A 315 25.60 -2.81 15.31
N ALA A 316 26.69 -3.29 14.72
CA ALA A 316 27.35 -2.63 13.59
C ALA A 316 26.39 -2.51 12.39
N ARG A 317 26.62 -1.53 11.50
CA ARG A 317 25.78 -1.26 10.33
C ARG A 317 25.58 -2.51 9.47
#